data_AF-A0A9D4G804-F1
#
_entry.id   AF-A0A9D4G804-F1
#
_cell.length_a   1.000
_cell.length_b   1.000
_cell.length_c   1.000
_cell.angle_alpha   90.00
_cell.angle_beta   90.00
_cell.angle_gamma   90.00
#
_symmetry.space_group_name_H-M   'P 1'
#
loop_
_entity.id
_entity.type
_entity.pdbx_description
1 polymer ?
#
loop_
_entity_poly.entity_id
_entity_poly.type
_entity_poly.pdbx_seq_one_letter_code
_entity_poly.pdbx_strand_id
1 'polypeptide(L)'
;MIDMAAQNLQNIFQLIQIVLALPPTSVNCETAFSAMKLLKNKQRGRLGNACLNDLMTIKIMSPRIEDFDMVPAIADWLVCVNH
;
A
#
# COMPACT_ATOMS: atom_id res chain seq x y z
N MET A 1 -30.00 -22.56 -24.51
CA MET A 1 -28.65 -22.79 -25.11
C MET A 1 -27.90 -21.48 -25.37
N ILE A 2 -28.60 -20.40 -25.74
CA ILE A 2 -28.02 -19.05 -25.96
C ILE A 2 -27.55 -18.41 -24.63
N ASP A 3 -28.27 -18.60 -23.53
CA ASP A 3 -27.92 -18.01 -22.23
C ASP A 3 -26.62 -18.55 -21.62
N MET A 4 -26.30 -19.83 -21.84
CA MET A 4 -25.08 -20.43 -21.28
C MET A 4 -23.81 -19.89 -21.96
N ALA A 5 -23.89 -19.58 -23.25
CA ALA A 5 -22.80 -18.96 -23.99
C ALA A 5 -22.59 -17.49 -23.55
N ALA A 6 -23.67 -16.74 -23.33
CA ALA A 6 -23.61 -15.38 -22.81
C ALA A 6 -23.02 -15.34 -21.38
N GLN A 7 -23.41 -16.27 -20.52
CA GLN A 7 -22.87 -16.39 -19.16
C GLN A 7 -21.37 -16.73 -19.17
N ASN A 8 -20.92 -17.62 -20.07
CA ASN A 8 -19.51 -17.97 -20.19
C ASN A 8 -18.67 -16.76 -20.63
N LEU A 9 -19.16 -15.96 -21.58
CA LEU A 9 -18.52 -14.71 -21.99
C LEU A 9 -18.42 -13.73 -20.81
N GLN A 10 -19.49 -13.57 -20.03
CA GLN A 10 -19.50 -12.70 -18.85
C GLN A 10 -18.44 -13.12 -17.81
N ASN A 11 -18.31 -14.43 -17.56
CA ASN A 11 -17.33 -14.96 -16.62
C ASN A 11 -15.88 -14.71 -17.09
N ILE A 12 -15.63 -14.85 -18.39
CA ILE A 12 -14.31 -14.56 -18.98
C ILE A 12 -13.98 -13.07 -18.84
N PHE A 13 -14.95 -12.18 -19.10
CA PHE A 13 -14.76 -10.74 -18.91
C PHE A 13 -14.44 -10.38 -17.45
N GLN A 14 -15.14 -10.99 -16.49
CA GLN A 14 -14.83 -10.79 -15.07
C GLN A 14 -13.43 -11.28 -14.70
N LEU A 15 -13.01 -12.43 -15.20
CA LEU A 15 -11.65 -12.94 -14.99
C LEU A 15 -10.59 -11.99 -15.57
N ILE A 16 -10.82 -11.47 -16.78
CA ILE A 16 -9.91 -10.50 -17.40
C ILE A 16 -9.86 -9.22 -16.55
N GLN A 17 -10.99 -8.72 -16.06
CA GLN A 17 -11.01 -7.55 -15.17
C GLN A 17 -10.24 -7.79 -13.88
N ILE A 18 -10.39 -8.96 -13.25
CA ILE A 18 -9.65 -9.34 -12.05
C ILE A 18 -8.15 -9.40 -12.36
N VAL A 19 -7.75 -10.07 -13.43
CA VAL A 19 -6.34 -10.19 -13.83
C VAL A 19 -5.72 -8.83 -14.17
N LEU A 20 -6.48 -7.92 -14.79
CA LEU A 20 -6.03 -6.56 -15.09
C LEU A 20 -6.01 -5.66 -13.85
N ALA A 21 -6.83 -5.95 -12.83
CA ALA A 21 -6.84 -5.26 -11.55
C ALA A 21 -5.74 -5.77 -10.59
N LEU A 22 -5.19 -6.97 -10.83
CA LEU A 22 -4.01 -7.41 -10.12
C LEU A 22 -2.85 -6.48 -10.51
N PRO A 23 -2.25 -5.74 -9.56
CA PRO A 23 -1.03 -5.02 -9.86
C PRO A 23 0.01 -6.04 -10.36
N PRO A 24 0.99 -5.64 -11.19
CA PRO A 24 2.15 -6.47 -11.47
C PRO A 24 2.86 -6.76 -10.14
N THR A 25 2.47 -7.86 -9.50
CA THR A 25 2.70 -8.11 -8.08
C THR A 25 4.18 -8.19 -7.78
N SER A 26 5.00 -8.60 -8.75
CA SER A 26 6.45 -8.63 -8.63
C SER A 26 7.05 -7.23 -8.46
N VAL A 27 6.71 -6.27 -9.31
CA VAL A 27 7.32 -4.93 -9.30
C VAL A 27 7.00 -4.17 -8.01
N ASN A 28 5.75 -4.25 -7.56
CA ASN A 28 5.32 -3.59 -6.33
C ASN A 28 5.98 -4.25 -5.09
N CYS A 29 6.09 -5.58 -5.08
CA CYS A 29 6.82 -6.29 -4.01
C CYS A 29 8.31 -5.94 -4.00
N GLU A 30 8.97 -5.94 -5.16
CA GLU A 30 10.39 -5.58 -5.29
C GLU A 30 10.67 -4.15 -4.82
N THR A 31 9.75 -3.23 -5.12
CA THR A 31 9.81 -1.85 -4.64
C THR A 31 9.68 -1.78 -3.12
N ALA A 32 8.72 -2.52 -2.53
CA ALA A 32 8.53 -2.59 -1.09
C ALA A 32 9.74 -3.22 -0.37
N PHE A 33 10.32 -4.31 -0.90
CA PHE A 33 11.53 -4.93 -0.34
C PHE A 33 12.74 -4.01 -0.43
N SER A 34 12.88 -3.27 -1.54
CA SER A 34 13.94 -2.27 -1.71
C SER A 34 13.79 -1.14 -0.68
N ALA A 35 12.58 -0.63 -0.48
CA ALA A 35 12.29 0.37 0.54
C ALA A 35 12.60 -0.14 1.96
N MET A 36 12.25 -1.40 2.26
CA MET A 36 12.54 -2.03 3.55
C MET A 36 14.05 -2.15 3.81
N LYS A 37 14.83 -2.50 2.77
CA LYS A 37 16.29 -2.58 2.85
C LYS A 37 16.90 -1.20 3.13
N LEU A 38 16.43 -0.16 2.43
CA LEU A 38 16.86 1.22 2.67
C LEU A 38 16.53 1.69 4.09
N LEU A 39 15.33 1.39 4.58
CA LEU A 39 14.88 1.75 5.92
C LEU A 39 15.75 1.10 7.01
N LYS A 40 15.99 -0.21 6.91
CA LYS A 40 16.88 -0.95 7.82
C LYS A 40 18.32 -0.40 7.80
N ASN A 41 18.85 -0.13 6.61
CA ASN A 41 20.21 0.38 6.45
C ASN A 41 20.36 1.82 6.97
N LYS A 42 19.34 2.66 6.78
CA LYS A 42 19.35 4.06 7.23
C LYS A 42 19.36 4.17 8.76
N GLN A 43 18.62 3.31 9.45
CA GLN A 43 18.54 3.38 10.92
C GLN A 43 19.70 2.71 11.66
N ARG A 44 20.63 2.00 10.97
CA ARG A 44 21.84 1.32 11.50
C ARG A 44 21.66 0.46 12.77
N GLY A 45 20.43 0.29 13.25
CA GLY A 45 20.04 -0.46 14.43
C GLY A 45 19.01 -1.53 14.09
N ARG A 46 18.85 -2.51 14.99
CA ARG A 46 17.83 -3.55 14.84
C ARG A 46 16.46 -2.94 15.14
N LEU A 47 15.67 -2.65 14.11
CA LEU A 47 14.25 -2.38 14.29
C LEU A 47 13.54 -3.66 14.70
N GLY A 48 12.67 -3.58 15.70
CA GLY A 48 11.66 -4.59 15.92
C GLY A 48 10.71 -4.70 14.73
N ASN A 49 10.17 -5.89 14.48
CA ASN A 49 9.30 -6.15 13.33
C ASN A 49 8.04 -5.25 13.31
N ALA A 50 7.48 -4.93 14.49
CA ALA A 50 6.33 -4.03 14.61
C ALA A 50 6.67 -2.63 14.09
N CYS A 51 7.71 -2.01 14.64
CA CYS A 51 8.18 -0.68 14.21
C CYS A 51 8.57 -0.64 12.71
N LEU A 52 9.21 -1.70 12.21
CA LEU A 52 9.53 -1.81 10.79
C LEU A 52 8.26 -1.81 9.92
N ASN A 53 7.23 -2.55 10.33
CA ASN A 53 5.98 -2.66 9.61
C ASN A 53 5.23 -1.32 9.60
N ASP A 54 5.20 -0.61 10.73
CA ASP A 54 4.57 0.71 10.83
C ASP A 54 5.26 1.72 9.91
N LEU A 55 6.59 1.75 9.93
CA LEU A 55 7.36 2.64 9.06
C LEU A 55 7.24 2.27 7.57
N MET A 56 7.15 0.99 7.24
CA MET A 56 6.86 0.54 5.88
C MET A 56 5.47 0.95 5.43
N THR A 57 4.47 0.87 6.32
CA THR A 57 3.11 1.31 6.07
C THR A 57 3.07 2.80 5.77
N ILE A 58 3.71 3.62 6.61
CA ILE A 58 3.85 5.06 6.36
C ILE A 58 4.56 5.29 5.03
N LYS A 59 5.66 4.59 4.75
CA LYS A 59 6.44 4.80 3.53
C LYS A 59 5.68 4.46 2.24
N ILE A 60 4.78 3.47 2.28
CA ILE A 60 4.00 3.01 1.12
C ILE A 60 2.70 3.80 0.97
N MET A 61 2.02 4.09 2.07
CA MET A 61 0.66 4.65 2.06
C MET A 61 0.61 6.17 2.22
N SER A 62 1.66 6.79 2.79
CA SER A 62 1.73 8.25 2.92
C SER A 62 2.17 8.88 1.59
N PRO A 63 1.69 10.10 1.27
CA PRO A 63 2.30 10.94 0.25
C PRO A 63 3.78 11.19 0.56
N ARG A 64 4.51 11.63 -0.47
CA ARG A 64 5.89 12.08 -0.30
C ARG A 64 5.94 13.23 0.70
N ILE A 65 7.07 13.38 1.39
CA ILE A 65 7.25 14.41 2.42
C ILE A 65 7.09 15.83 1.85
N GLU A 66 7.44 16.02 0.58
CA GLU A 66 7.31 17.30 -0.15
C GLU A 66 5.83 17.69 -0.36
N ASP A 67 4.95 16.69 -0.47
CA ASP A 67 3.52 16.85 -0.74
C ASP A 67 2.67 16.64 0.52
N PHE A 68 3.31 16.41 1.67
CA PHE A 68 2.61 16.11 2.92
C PHE A 68 2.10 17.40 3.57
N ASP A 69 0.78 17.57 3.63
CA ASP A 69 0.14 18.63 4.40
C ASP A 69 0.10 18.26 5.89
N MET A 70 0.88 18.97 6.69
CA MET A 70 0.97 18.76 8.14
C MET A 70 -0.20 19.37 8.91
N VAL A 71 -0.95 20.32 8.33
CA VAL A 71 -2.01 21.07 9.03
C VAL A 71 -3.10 20.16 9.60
N PRO A 72 -3.72 19.23 8.84
CA PRO A 72 -4.72 18.33 9.38
C PRO A 72 -4.15 17.39 10.45
N ALA A 73 -2.94 16.88 10.25
CA ALA A 73 -2.30 15.98 11.22
C ALA A 73 -2.03 16.66 12.57
N ILE A 74 -1.64 17.94 12.56
CA ILE A 74 -1.44 18.73 13.78
C ILE A 74 -2.78 18.96 14.49
N ALA A 75 -3.83 19.28 13.75
CA ALA A 75 -5.16 19.48 14.32
C ALA A 75 -5.66 18.20 15.04
N ASP A 76 -5.51 17.04 14.41
CA ASP A 76 -5.88 15.74 14.99
C ASP A 76 -5.06 15.42 16.25
N TRP A 77 -3.75 15.72 16.24
CA TRP A 77 -2.91 15.49 17.42
C TRP A 77 -3.32 16.37 18.60
N LEU A 78 -3.59 17.65 18.35
CA LEU A 78 -4.03 18.58 19.40
C LEU A 78 -5.41 18.20 19.97
N VAL A 79 -6.30 17.63 19.17
CA VAL A 79 -7.59 17.11 19.66
C VAL A 79 -7.38 15.88 20.55
N CYS A 80 -6.49 14.96 20.16
CA CYS A 80 -6.18 13.75 20.95
C CYS A 80 -5.46 14.01 22.29
N VAL A 81 -4.77 15.15 22.45
CA VAL A 81 -4.07 15.51 23.70
C VAL A 81 -4.99 16.11 24.77
N ASN A 82 -6.21 16.52 24.40
CA ASN A 82 -7.16 17.18 25.31
C ASN A 82 -8.19 16.23 25.97
N HIS A 83 -7.94 14.91 25.94
CA HIS A 83 -8.68 13.88 26.68
C HIS A 83 -7.74 13.07 27.57
#